data_AF-A0A9P8B8A1-F1
#
_entry.id   AF-A0A9P8B8A1-F1
#
_cell.length_a   1.000
_cell.length_b   1.000
_cell.length_c   1.000
_cell.angle_alpha   90.00
_cell.angle_beta   90.00
_cell.angle_gamma   90.00
#
_symmetry.space_group_name_H-M   'P 1'
#
loop_
_entity.id
_entity.type
_entity.pdbx_description
1 polymer ?
#
loop_
_entity_poly.entity_id
_entity_poly.type
_entity_poly.pdbx_seq_one_letter_code
_entity_poly.pdbx_strand_id
1 'polypeptide(L)'
;NPKALPDLPTAIPARKRKRDLEVAEQIRRNQIKRAATQQLPIPASLNKALCTNALTACRIPRTLSSSSSTELQFECVDIKWDSRQCGGCVSGFDDEGIDCESLGGVVRLACVGGKCQIGKCAKGYHLTKNVDAKSTFCVRDTTY
;
A
#
# COMPACT_ATOMS: atom_id res chain seq x y z
N ASN A 1 55.24 -38.07 -33.57
CA ASN A 1 54.92 -37.05 -32.56
C ASN A 1 53.42 -36.80 -32.59
N PRO A 2 52.60 -37.44 -31.73
CA PRO A 2 51.16 -37.24 -31.75
C PRO A 2 50.77 -35.94 -31.03
N LYS A 3 50.05 -35.05 -31.73
CA LYS A 3 49.46 -33.84 -31.14
C LYS A 3 48.28 -34.25 -30.26
N ALA A 4 48.34 -33.91 -28.98
CA ALA A 4 47.23 -34.06 -28.04
C ALA A 4 46.03 -33.20 -28.47
N LEU A 5 44.82 -33.77 -28.39
CA LEU A 5 43.56 -33.01 -28.48
C LEU A 5 43.39 -32.14 -27.21
N PRO A 6 42.80 -30.94 -27.31
CA PRO A 6 42.46 -30.15 -26.13
C PRO A 6 41.28 -30.78 -25.36
N ASP A 7 41.46 -30.91 -24.06
CA ASP A 7 40.47 -31.44 -23.12
C ASP A 7 39.13 -30.69 -23.18
N LEU A 8 38.04 -31.45 -23.26
CA LEU A 8 36.67 -30.98 -23.16
C LEU A 8 36.43 -30.45 -21.72
N PRO A 9 35.73 -29.30 -21.50
CA PRO A 9 35.56 -28.74 -20.17
C PRO A 9 34.86 -29.73 -19.22
N THR A 10 35.50 -29.93 -18.09
CA THR A 10 35.14 -30.84 -17.01
C THR A 10 33.74 -30.50 -16.50
N ALA A 11 32.92 -31.54 -16.30
CA ALA A 11 31.53 -31.42 -15.86
C ALA A 11 31.38 -30.50 -14.64
N ILE A 12 30.51 -29.49 -14.77
CA ILE A 12 30.18 -28.57 -13.67
C ILE A 12 29.76 -29.37 -12.43
N PRO A 13 30.41 -29.20 -11.26
CA PRO A 13 30.13 -30.02 -10.08
C PRO A 13 28.69 -29.86 -9.61
N ALA A 14 28.03 -30.98 -9.30
CA ALA A 14 26.60 -31.06 -8.97
C ALA A 14 26.16 -30.10 -7.84
N ARG A 15 27.06 -29.80 -6.88
CA ARG A 15 26.81 -28.82 -5.80
C ARG A 15 26.67 -27.38 -6.28
N LYS A 16 27.28 -27.02 -7.41
CA LYS A 16 27.12 -25.70 -8.04
C LYS A 16 25.75 -25.60 -8.70
N ARG A 17 25.35 -26.63 -9.46
CA ARG A 17 24.02 -26.73 -10.08
C ARG A 17 22.87 -26.65 -9.05
N LYS A 18 23.00 -27.28 -7.89
CA LYS A 18 21.98 -27.21 -6.83
C LYS A 18 21.84 -25.79 -6.24
N ARG A 19 22.95 -25.10 -5.99
CA ARG A 19 22.93 -23.70 -5.52
C ARG A 19 22.37 -22.75 -6.57
N ASP A 20 22.73 -22.93 -7.84
CA ASP A 20 22.24 -22.09 -8.93
C ASP A 20 20.72 -22.26 -9.14
N LEU A 21 20.20 -23.49 -9.00
CA LEU A 21 18.75 -23.78 -9.02
C LEU A 21 18.01 -23.14 -7.83
N GLU A 22 18.58 -23.20 -6.64
CA GLU A 22 17.99 -22.61 -5.42
C GLU A 22 17.95 -21.08 -5.51
N VAL A 23 19.02 -20.46 -6.01
CA VAL A 23 19.07 -19.00 -6.26
C VAL A 23 18.06 -18.59 -7.33
N ALA A 24 17.91 -19.36 -8.42
CA ALA A 24 16.93 -19.08 -9.46
C ALA A 24 15.48 -19.16 -8.93
N GLU A 25 15.18 -20.13 -8.07
CA GLU A 25 13.87 -20.26 -7.44
C GLU A 25 13.59 -19.10 -6.48
N GLN A 26 14.58 -18.68 -5.69
CA GLN A 26 14.46 -17.53 -4.81
C GLN A 26 14.23 -16.23 -5.60
N ILE A 27 14.94 -16.04 -6.72
CA ILE A 27 14.71 -14.90 -7.64
C ILE A 27 13.29 -14.94 -8.18
N ARG A 28 12.79 -16.10 -8.61
CA ARG A 28 11.41 -16.27 -9.08
C ARG A 28 10.37 -15.94 -8.00
N ARG A 29 10.58 -16.42 -6.77
CA ARG A 29 9.72 -16.09 -5.61
C ARG A 29 9.73 -14.59 -5.32
N ASN A 30 10.89 -13.94 -5.39
CA ASN A 30 11.02 -12.50 -5.19
C ASN A 30 10.37 -11.68 -6.33
N GLN A 31 10.45 -12.15 -7.57
CA GLN A 31 9.75 -11.55 -8.71
C GLN A 31 8.23 -11.67 -8.58
N ILE A 32 7.70 -12.83 -8.17
CA ILE A 32 6.27 -13.02 -7.89
C ILE A 32 5.82 -12.11 -6.74
N LYS A 33 6.61 -12.01 -5.66
CA LYS A 33 6.32 -11.07 -4.55
C LYS A 33 6.33 -9.61 -5.01
N ARG A 34 7.27 -9.22 -5.87
CA ARG A 34 7.32 -7.87 -6.46
C ARG A 34 6.13 -7.60 -7.38
N ALA A 35 5.73 -8.56 -8.22
CA ALA A 35 4.56 -8.43 -9.09
C ALA A 35 3.24 -8.37 -8.29
N ALA A 36 3.16 -9.07 -7.16
CA ALA A 36 2.02 -8.95 -6.24
C ALA A 36 1.98 -7.60 -5.48
N THR A 37 3.11 -6.89 -5.41
CA THR A 37 3.24 -5.59 -4.72
C THR A 37 3.22 -4.40 -5.69
N GLN A 38 3.52 -4.61 -6.98
CA GLN A 38 3.41 -3.59 -8.02
C GLN A 38 1.96 -3.50 -8.52
N GLN A 39 1.06 -3.07 -7.65
CA GLN A 39 -0.22 -2.52 -8.09
C GLN A 39 0.10 -1.13 -8.67
N LEU A 40 0.21 -1.02 -9.99
CA LEU A 40 0.46 0.26 -10.66
C LEU A 40 -0.68 1.24 -10.36
N PRO A 41 -0.40 2.52 -10.11
CA PRO A 41 -1.41 3.56 -9.86
C PRO A 41 -2.52 3.50 -10.92
N ILE A 42 -3.79 3.61 -10.51
CA ILE A 42 -4.90 3.63 -11.49
C ILE A 42 -4.71 4.90 -12.31
N PRO A 43 -4.48 4.81 -13.64
CA PRO A 43 -4.35 6.01 -14.44
C PRO A 43 -5.63 6.83 -14.29
N ALA A 44 -5.53 8.16 -14.13
CA ALA A 44 -6.67 9.04 -13.87
C ALA A 44 -7.83 8.86 -14.89
N SER A 45 -7.51 8.40 -16.10
CA SER A 45 -8.47 8.00 -17.14
C SER A 45 -9.36 6.82 -16.75
N LEU A 46 -8.81 5.83 -16.02
CA LEU A 46 -9.54 4.68 -15.51
C LEU A 46 -10.39 5.07 -14.28
N ASN A 47 -9.91 5.99 -13.43
CA ASN A 47 -10.72 6.52 -12.33
C ASN A 47 -12.02 7.18 -12.84
N LYS A 48 -11.92 7.99 -13.90
CA LYS A 48 -13.08 8.61 -14.57
C LYS A 48 -13.98 7.60 -15.29
N ALA A 49 -13.45 6.44 -15.68
CA ALA A 49 -14.22 5.37 -16.30
C ALA A 49 -14.99 4.53 -15.27
N LEU A 50 -14.48 4.44 -14.04
CA LEU A 50 -15.07 3.65 -12.95
C LEU A 50 -16.06 4.47 -12.10
N CYS A 51 -15.74 5.74 -11.85
CA CYS A 51 -16.55 6.62 -11.03
C CYS A 51 -17.04 7.84 -11.81
N THR A 52 -18.32 8.16 -11.65
CA THR A 52 -18.88 9.41 -12.16
C THR A 52 -18.50 10.58 -11.25
N ASN A 53 -18.44 11.79 -11.80
CA ASN A 53 -18.00 13.02 -11.10
C ASN A 53 -16.52 13.00 -10.67
N ALA A 54 -16.10 14.01 -9.90
CA ALA A 54 -14.74 14.13 -9.38
C ALA A 54 -14.46 13.19 -8.17
N LEU A 55 -15.07 11.99 -8.18
CA LEU A 55 -14.90 10.95 -7.16
C LEU A 55 -13.70 10.05 -7.50
N THR A 56 -13.20 9.34 -6.50
CA THR A 56 -12.09 8.41 -6.64
C THR A 56 -12.55 6.97 -6.46
N ALA A 57 -12.18 6.11 -7.42
CA ALA A 57 -12.40 4.67 -7.38
C ALA A 57 -11.40 4.02 -6.43
N CYS A 58 -11.87 3.69 -5.24
CA CYS A 58 -11.08 3.01 -4.23
C CYS A 58 -11.42 1.53 -4.18
N ARG A 59 -10.40 0.68 -4.02
CA ARG A 59 -10.58 -0.76 -4.09
C ARG A 59 -11.17 -1.27 -2.78
N ILE A 60 -12.20 -2.09 -2.88
CA ILE A 60 -12.76 -2.78 -1.72
C ILE A 60 -11.88 -4.01 -1.40
N PRO A 61 -11.35 -4.15 -0.18
CA PRO A 61 -10.59 -5.33 0.22
C PRO A 61 -11.40 -6.62 0.04
N ARG A 62 -10.77 -7.69 -0.45
CA ARG A 62 -11.43 -8.98 -0.70
C ARG A 62 -12.02 -9.61 0.56
N THR A 63 -11.55 -9.24 1.75
CA THR A 63 -12.09 -9.70 3.04
C THR A 63 -13.50 -9.20 3.32
N LEU A 64 -13.91 -8.10 2.69
CA LEU A 64 -15.25 -7.51 2.79
C LEU A 64 -16.13 -7.88 1.58
N SER A 65 -15.54 -8.45 0.54
CA SER A 65 -16.23 -8.90 -0.66
C SER A 65 -16.69 -10.34 -0.47
N SER A 66 -17.99 -10.54 -0.19
CA SER A 66 -18.60 -11.87 -0.01
C SER A 66 -18.72 -12.67 -1.32
N SER A 67 -18.38 -12.08 -2.45
CA SER A 67 -18.46 -12.72 -3.76
C SER A 67 -17.19 -13.49 -4.07
N SER A 68 -17.33 -14.78 -4.41
CA SER A 68 -16.28 -15.66 -4.96
C SER A 68 -15.73 -15.20 -6.33
N SER A 69 -16.03 -13.95 -6.73
CA SER A 69 -15.62 -13.34 -7.97
C SER A 69 -14.14 -12.98 -7.90
N THR A 70 -13.39 -13.33 -8.94
CA THR A 70 -12.02 -12.85 -9.19
C THR A 70 -11.98 -11.38 -9.64
N GLU A 71 -13.15 -10.76 -9.81
CA GLU A 71 -13.32 -9.38 -10.24
C GLU A 71 -12.94 -8.39 -9.14
N LEU A 72 -12.23 -7.33 -9.53
CA LEU A 72 -11.86 -6.24 -8.62
C LEU A 72 -13.11 -5.41 -8.33
N GLN A 73 -13.46 -5.29 -7.05
CA GLN A 73 -14.55 -4.41 -6.60
C GLN A 73 -14.00 -3.06 -6.20
N PHE A 74 -14.76 -2.03 -6.56
CA PHE A 74 -14.44 -0.64 -6.29
C PHE A 74 -15.63 0.06 -5.67
N GLU A 75 -15.34 1.03 -4.81
CA GLU A 75 -16.29 2.02 -4.32
C GLU A 75 -15.85 3.42 -4.78
N CYS A 76 -16.83 4.26 -5.09
CA CYS A 76 -16.57 5.64 -5.49
C CYS A 76 -16.68 6.54 -4.27
N VAL A 77 -15.58 7.19 -3.92
CA VAL A 77 -15.44 7.94 -2.67
C VAL A 77 -14.99 9.36 -2.93
N ASP A 78 -15.57 10.31 -2.19
CA ASP A 78 -15.06 11.67 -2.18
C ASP A 78 -13.92 11.78 -1.15
N ILE A 79 -12.70 11.55 -1.63
CA ILE A 79 -11.48 11.58 -0.82
C ILE A 79 -11.21 12.96 -0.18
N LYS A 80 -11.98 14.01 -0.52
CA LYS A 80 -11.86 15.31 0.13
C LYS A 80 -12.62 15.40 1.45
N TRP A 81 -13.59 14.52 1.67
CA TRP A 81 -14.56 14.61 2.76
C TRP A 81 -14.80 13.29 3.51
N ASP A 82 -14.45 12.15 2.92
CA ASP A 82 -14.56 10.85 3.59
C ASP A 82 -13.45 10.68 4.63
N SER A 83 -13.84 10.45 5.90
CA SER A 83 -12.92 10.26 7.02
C SER A 83 -12.08 8.99 6.92
N ARG A 84 -12.60 7.95 6.25
CA ARG A 84 -11.96 6.63 6.14
C ARG A 84 -11.09 6.50 4.90
N GLN A 85 -11.20 7.45 3.96
CA GLN A 85 -10.42 7.49 2.71
C GLN A 85 -9.93 8.92 2.44
N CYS A 86 -9.39 9.57 3.46
CA CYS A 86 -9.08 10.99 3.37
C CYS A 86 -7.79 11.22 2.59
N GLY A 87 -7.84 12.12 1.61
CA GLY A 87 -6.70 12.48 0.75
C GLY A 87 -6.36 11.48 -0.34
N GLY A 88 -6.93 10.27 -0.29
CA GLY A 88 -6.70 9.18 -1.24
C GLY A 88 -7.34 7.89 -0.73
N CYS A 89 -7.18 6.80 -1.48
CA CYS A 89 -7.65 5.49 -1.03
C CYS A 89 -6.70 4.93 0.04
N VAL A 90 -7.24 4.48 1.18
CA VAL A 90 -6.44 3.82 2.24
C VAL A 90 -5.98 2.43 1.82
N SER A 91 -6.78 1.77 0.99
CA SER A 91 -6.43 0.52 0.32
C SER A 91 -6.73 0.66 -1.16
N GLY A 92 -5.72 0.53 -2.01
CA GLY A 92 -5.89 0.76 -3.44
C GLY A 92 -4.62 0.61 -4.24
N PHE A 93 -4.58 1.33 -5.35
CA PHE A 93 -3.45 1.35 -6.28
C PHE A 93 -2.56 2.58 -6.03
N ASP A 94 -3.12 3.62 -5.40
CA ASP A 94 -2.51 4.90 -5.10
C ASP A 94 -2.54 5.09 -3.56
N ASP A 95 -1.98 4.16 -2.78
CA ASP A 95 -2.01 4.08 -1.28
C ASP A 95 -1.47 5.34 -0.57
N GLU A 96 -2.06 6.50 -0.83
CA GLU A 96 -1.72 7.83 -0.34
C GLU A 96 -2.82 8.36 0.60
N GLY A 97 -3.93 7.62 0.73
CA GLY A 97 -5.03 7.92 1.64
C GLY A 97 -4.74 7.58 3.08
N ILE A 98 -5.40 8.28 4.00
CA ILE A 98 -5.37 8.01 5.44
C ILE A 98 -6.78 7.78 5.99
N ASP A 99 -6.91 6.76 6.84
CA ASP A 99 -8.10 6.55 7.65
C ASP A 99 -7.97 7.44 8.89
N CYS A 100 -8.62 8.59 8.89
CA CYS A 100 -8.59 9.49 10.03
C CYS A 100 -9.22 8.87 11.29
N GLU A 101 -10.14 7.91 11.15
CA GLU A 101 -10.80 7.25 12.29
C GLU A 101 -9.85 6.32 13.05
N SER A 102 -8.75 5.91 12.41
CA SER A 102 -7.68 5.15 13.04
C SER A 102 -6.78 6.00 13.96
N LEU A 103 -6.95 7.33 13.99
CA LEU A 103 -6.17 8.23 14.84
C LEU A 103 -6.56 8.07 16.32
N GLY A 104 -5.60 7.56 17.11
CA GLY A 104 -5.79 7.39 18.55
C GLY A 104 -5.93 8.71 19.32
N GLY A 105 -6.71 8.69 20.40
CA GLY A 105 -6.85 9.82 21.31
C GLY A 105 -7.69 10.98 20.77
N VAL A 106 -8.45 10.77 19.70
CA VAL A 106 -9.33 11.77 19.08
C VAL A 106 -10.79 11.49 19.41
N VAL A 107 -11.57 12.53 19.73
CA VAL A 107 -13.03 12.44 19.97
C VAL A 107 -13.83 13.04 18.81
N ARG A 108 -13.26 14.03 18.13
CA ARG A 108 -13.87 14.66 16.96
C ARG A 108 -12.82 14.91 15.91
N LEU A 109 -13.08 14.44 14.70
CA LEU A 109 -12.27 14.66 13.52
C LEU A 109 -13.16 14.82 12.29
N ALA A 110 -12.58 15.33 11.22
CA ALA A 110 -13.19 15.35 9.89
C ALA A 110 -12.09 15.25 8.82
N CYS A 111 -12.42 14.75 7.65
CA CYS A 111 -11.63 14.98 6.45
C CYS A 111 -12.08 16.31 5.83
N VAL A 112 -11.14 17.24 5.63
CA VAL A 112 -11.43 18.55 5.03
C VAL A 112 -10.40 18.82 3.95
N GLY A 113 -10.86 18.83 2.69
CA GLY A 113 -9.99 19.07 1.54
C GLY A 113 -8.89 18.02 1.38
N GLY A 114 -9.17 16.77 1.79
CA GLY A 114 -8.23 15.66 1.72
C GLY A 114 -7.21 15.63 2.86
N LYS A 115 -7.50 16.28 4.00
CA LYS A 115 -6.64 16.27 5.18
C LYS A 115 -7.44 15.95 6.44
N CYS A 116 -6.89 15.11 7.30
CA CYS A 116 -7.45 14.87 8.63
C CYS A 116 -7.33 16.13 9.48
N GLN A 117 -8.46 16.69 9.87
CA GLN A 117 -8.54 17.80 10.80
C GLN A 117 -9.09 17.31 12.14
N ILE A 118 -8.27 17.41 13.18
CA ILE A 118 -8.69 17.08 14.54
C ILE A 118 -9.44 18.28 15.12
N GLY A 119 -10.71 18.07 15.48
CA GLY A 119 -11.54 19.06 16.16
C GLY A 119 -11.45 18.97 17.68
N LYS A 120 -11.26 17.76 18.25
CA LYS A 120 -11.17 17.56 19.70
C LYS A 120 -10.39 16.30 20.06
N CYS A 121 -9.42 16.43 20.97
CA CYS A 121 -8.76 15.28 21.61
C CYS A 121 -9.58 14.72 22.77
N ALA A 122 -9.36 13.43 23.06
CA ALA A 122 -9.91 12.76 24.24
C ALA A 122 -9.37 13.39 25.54
N LYS A 123 -10.06 13.12 26.66
CA LYS A 123 -9.59 13.57 27.97
C LYS A 123 -8.22 12.94 28.27
N GLY A 124 -7.28 13.74 28.78
CA GLY A 124 -5.89 13.32 29.02
C GLY A 124 -5.03 13.28 27.77
N TYR A 125 -5.50 13.91 26.68
CA TYR A 125 -4.74 14.13 25.46
C TYR A 125 -4.77 15.61 25.07
N HIS A 126 -3.67 16.11 24.51
CA HIS A 126 -3.58 17.45 23.92
C HIS A 126 -3.22 17.40 22.43
N LEU A 127 -3.63 18.44 21.70
CA LEU A 127 -3.37 18.58 20.28
C LEU A 127 -1.93 19.05 20.05
N THR A 128 -1.19 18.30 19.24
CA THR A 128 0.17 18.62 18.82
C THR A 128 0.26 18.71 17.30
N LYS A 129 1.16 19.55 16.80
CA LYS A 129 1.50 19.68 15.38
C LYS A 129 2.82 18.96 15.11
N ASN A 130 2.91 18.21 14.02
CA ASN A 130 4.19 17.65 13.58
C ASN A 130 5.14 18.76 13.10
N VAL A 131 6.43 18.46 13.03
CA VAL A 131 7.52 19.38 12.62
C VAL A 131 7.27 19.96 11.22
N ASP A 132 6.59 19.20 10.36
CA ASP A 132 6.21 19.65 9.00
C ASP A 132 4.95 20.53 8.94
N ALA A 133 4.33 20.83 10.09
CA ALA A 133 3.12 21.65 10.29
C ALA A 133 1.85 21.22 9.50
N LYS A 134 1.93 20.17 8.68
CA LYS A 134 0.83 19.68 7.82
C LYS A 134 -0.08 18.65 8.50
N SER A 135 0.35 18.06 9.61
CA SER A 135 -0.37 16.99 10.30
C SER A 135 -0.50 17.29 11.79
N THR A 136 -1.73 17.20 12.30
CA THR A 136 -2.04 17.31 13.73
C THR A 136 -2.36 15.93 14.31
N PHE A 137 -1.96 15.69 15.55
CA PHE A 137 -2.25 14.45 16.28
C PHE A 137 -2.52 14.73 17.77
N CYS A 138 -3.24 13.84 18.42
CA CYS A 138 -3.47 13.90 19.86
C CYS A 138 -2.42 13.06 20.58
N VAL A 139 -1.69 13.65 21.52
CA VAL A 139 -0.73 12.94 22.38
C VAL A 139 -1.23 12.90 23.81
N ARG A 140 -0.90 11.85 24.57
CA ARG A 140 -1.26 11.79 25.99
C ARG A 140 -0.54 12.87 26.78
N ASP A 141 -1.26 13.45 27.73
CA ASP A 141 -0.66 14.20 28.82
C ASP A 141 0.09 13.22 29.72
N THR A 142 1.42 13.30 29.74
CA THR A 142 2.27 12.51 30.64
C THR A 142 2.54 13.22 31.97
N THR A 143 1.83 14.31 32.25
CA THR A 143 2.00 15.18 33.42
C THR A 143 1.07 14.85 34.59
N TYR A 144 0.55 13.62 34.64
CA TYR A 144 -0.24 13.10 35.77
C TYR A 144 0.53 12.05 36.55
#